data_AF-A0A0J1FUV0-F1
#
_entry.id   AF-A0A0J1FUV0-F1
#
_cell.length_a   1.000
_cell.length_b   1.000
_cell.length_c   1.000
_cell.angle_alpha   90.00
_cell.angle_beta   90.00
_cell.angle_gamma   90.00
#
_symmetry.space_group_name_H-M   'P 1'
#
loop_
_entity.id
_entity.type
_entity.pdbx_description
1 polymer ?
#
loop_
_entity_poly.entity_id
_entity_poly.type
_entity_poly.pdbx_seq_one_letter_code
_entity_poly.pdbx_strand_id
1 'polypeptide(L)'
;MKYISGPYTQGQLLKEINDIEIALTERFQRSGVITDAAEQRSWRERVQDASLARNTVMYDDQGNPSVMVVFPVQTLADLGVGTSQKFHPAFTVNNSTKPILHISKYQNITVGAGATLRALSLKRMDPGNSINFDNALLACKQKGAGWHLMTNAEWSAIALSTKKQGFMPRGNNSYGTDTSVASEKGIASYLDPTPAKTGRVLTGSGPISWAHDGSPFGIYDLNGNVWEWVGGLRLNNGEIQILVDNNAADNTKDQSAASAEWKAILQDGSLVALGTDSTLKYDYTAAPTANSASIELATSIVNAQVDDTPYGSKAFEALTAHAGVTVPDIAKALGLFPIDSAHGGDLFQFRNNGERLPYRGGNWGYGSNAGVFYLILNNPRSNVYTSLGFRSAFVL
;
A
#
# COMPACT_ATOMS: atom_id res chain seq x y z
N MET A 1 22.63 -10.17 12.59
CA MET A 1 23.02 -10.92 11.38
C MET A 1 24.41 -10.47 10.98
N LYS A 2 25.44 -11.34 11.03
CA LYS A 2 26.78 -11.01 10.47
C LYS A 2 26.67 -11.20 8.95
N TYR A 3 26.81 -10.12 8.18
CA TYR A 3 26.87 -10.18 6.72
C TYR A 3 28.10 -11.00 6.31
N ILE A 4 27.89 -12.19 5.77
CA ILE A 4 28.91 -12.88 4.98
C ILE A 4 28.73 -12.39 3.56
N SER A 5 29.74 -11.70 3.02
CA SER A 5 29.75 -11.28 1.62
C SER A 5 29.63 -12.52 0.74
N GLY A 6 28.53 -12.63 -0.01
CA GLY A 6 28.48 -13.49 -1.18
C GLY A 6 29.45 -13.00 -2.27
N PRO A 7 29.46 -13.63 -3.45
CA PRO A 7 30.32 -13.20 -4.58
C PRO A 7 30.02 -11.77 -5.08
N TYR A 8 28.89 -11.17 -4.66
CA TYR A 8 28.47 -9.83 -5.04
C TYR A 8 28.35 -8.92 -3.81
N THR A 9 28.84 -7.70 -3.94
CA THR A 9 28.54 -6.60 -3.00
C THR A 9 27.15 -6.04 -3.27
N GLN A 10 26.51 -5.46 -2.25
CA GLN A 10 25.21 -4.81 -2.39
C GLN A 10 25.21 -3.69 -3.44
N GLY A 11 26.35 -2.99 -3.60
CA GLY A 11 26.53 -1.96 -4.62
C GLY A 11 26.55 -2.51 -6.05
N GLN A 12 27.15 -3.69 -6.27
CA GLN A 12 27.13 -4.34 -7.59
C GLN A 12 25.71 -4.76 -7.97
N LEU A 13 25.01 -5.44 -7.06
CA LEU A 13 23.62 -5.86 -7.28
C LEU A 13 22.70 -4.67 -7.56
N LEU A 14 22.87 -3.57 -6.79
CA LEU A 14 22.11 -2.33 -7.00
C LEU A 14 22.37 -1.71 -8.38
N LYS A 15 23.65 -1.64 -8.79
CA LYS A 15 24.01 -1.08 -10.09
C LYS A 15 23.39 -1.90 -11.23
N GLU A 16 23.55 -3.21 -11.18
CA GLU A 16 23.09 -4.11 -12.24
C GLU A 16 21.56 -4.06 -12.41
N ILE A 17 20.79 -4.21 -11.33
CA ILE A 17 19.33 -4.15 -11.41
C ILE A 17 18.85 -2.76 -11.86
N ASN A 18 19.49 -1.67 -11.39
CA ASN A 18 19.14 -0.33 -11.81
C ASN A 18 19.38 -0.12 -13.32
N ASP A 19 20.53 -0.54 -13.84
CA ASP A 19 20.87 -0.38 -15.26
C ASP A 19 19.85 -1.09 -16.15
N ILE A 20 19.40 -2.30 -15.75
CA ILE A 20 18.38 -3.07 -16.48
C ILE A 20 17.00 -2.40 -16.42
N GLU A 21 16.54 -2.01 -15.23
CA GLU A 21 15.22 -1.42 -15.03
C GLU A 21 15.09 -0.04 -15.69
N ILE A 22 16.14 0.78 -15.65
CA ILE A 22 16.18 2.08 -16.35
C ILE A 22 16.14 1.86 -17.85
N ALA A 23 16.91 0.90 -18.38
CA ALA A 23 16.88 0.57 -19.80
C ALA A 23 15.51 0.08 -20.27
N LEU A 24 14.78 -0.68 -19.44
CA LEU A 24 13.40 -1.08 -19.71
C LEU A 24 12.46 0.14 -19.76
N THR A 25 12.56 1.05 -18.78
CA THR A 25 11.78 2.30 -18.79
C THR A 25 12.04 3.11 -20.06
N GLU A 26 13.32 3.34 -20.40
CA GLU A 26 13.71 4.10 -21.59
C GLU A 26 13.28 3.41 -22.89
N ARG A 27 13.32 2.07 -22.93
CA ARG A 27 12.82 1.29 -24.07
C ARG A 27 11.33 1.48 -24.25
N PHE A 28 10.55 1.41 -23.17
CA PHE A 28 9.10 1.64 -23.22
C PHE A 28 8.76 3.08 -23.61
N GLN A 29 9.41 4.09 -23.03
CA GLN A 29 9.16 5.49 -23.37
C GLN A 29 9.44 5.81 -24.84
N ARG A 30 10.44 5.17 -25.44
CA ARG A 30 10.87 5.42 -26.82
C ARG A 30 9.96 4.77 -27.87
N SER A 31 9.44 3.57 -27.62
CA SER A 31 8.72 2.83 -28.66
C SER A 31 7.46 2.11 -28.18
N GLY A 32 6.96 2.47 -26.99
CA GLY A 32 5.69 2.01 -26.46
C GLY A 32 5.70 0.53 -26.05
N VAL A 33 4.53 -0.10 -26.19
CA VAL A 33 4.26 -1.49 -25.80
C VAL A 33 5.27 -2.48 -26.41
N ILE A 34 5.56 -3.54 -25.66
CA ILE A 34 6.43 -4.63 -26.09
C ILE A 34 5.55 -5.84 -26.38
N THR A 35 5.26 -6.11 -27.65
CA THR A 35 4.43 -7.24 -28.08
C THR A 35 5.24 -8.44 -28.59
N ASP A 36 6.51 -8.21 -28.94
CA ASP A 36 7.42 -9.30 -29.33
C ASP A 36 7.74 -10.20 -28.14
N ALA A 37 7.42 -11.49 -28.26
CA ALA A 37 7.55 -12.45 -27.17
C ALA A 37 9.01 -12.73 -26.78
N ALA A 38 9.96 -12.60 -27.70
CA ALA A 38 11.38 -12.77 -27.41
C ALA A 38 11.94 -11.56 -26.63
N GLU A 39 11.54 -10.35 -27.00
CA GLU A 39 11.86 -9.12 -26.24
C GLU A 39 11.26 -9.18 -24.82
N GLN A 40 9.98 -9.56 -24.69
CA GLN A 40 9.34 -9.72 -23.38
C GLN A 40 10.08 -10.73 -22.48
N ARG A 41 10.48 -11.87 -23.06
CA ARG A 41 11.25 -12.90 -22.35
C ARG A 41 12.61 -12.38 -21.91
N SER A 42 13.34 -11.72 -22.81
CA SER A 42 14.67 -11.17 -22.53
C SER A 42 14.67 -10.18 -21.36
N TRP A 43 13.72 -9.24 -21.34
CA TRP A 43 13.60 -8.29 -20.21
C TRP A 43 13.27 -8.98 -18.89
N ARG A 44 12.37 -9.97 -18.92
CA ARG A 44 12.01 -10.75 -17.74
C ARG A 44 13.19 -11.53 -17.18
N GLU A 45 13.91 -12.27 -18.03
CA GLU A 45 15.08 -13.07 -17.65
C GLU A 45 16.19 -12.19 -17.07
N ARG A 46 16.51 -11.05 -17.72
CA ARG A 46 17.50 -10.09 -17.21
C ARG A 46 17.17 -9.57 -15.81
N VAL A 47 15.91 -9.21 -15.56
CA VAL A 47 15.47 -8.75 -14.23
C VAL A 47 15.48 -9.89 -13.21
N GLN A 48 15.06 -11.09 -13.60
CA GLN A 48 15.09 -12.26 -12.72
C GLN A 48 16.52 -12.63 -12.33
N ASP A 49 17.45 -12.70 -13.28
CA ASP A 49 18.85 -13.03 -13.04
C ASP A 49 19.53 -12.00 -12.12
N ALA A 50 19.36 -10.71 -12.42
CA ALA A 50 19.96 -9.63 -11.64
C ALA A 50 19.37 -9.49 -10.23
N SER A 51 18.17 -10.05 -9.99
CA SER A 51 17.47 -9.97 -8.71
C SER A 51 17.39 -11.28 -7.94
N LEU A 52 18.06 -12.34 -8.41
CA LEU A 52 17.94 -13.70 -7.84
C LEU A 52 16.48 -14.15 -7.77
N ALA A 53 15.72 -13.87 -8.84
CA ALA A 53 14.28 -14.10 -9.01
C ALA A 53 13.37 -13.39 -7.98
N ARG A 54 13.89 -12.44 -7.20
CA ARG A 54 13.08 -11.62 -6.27
C ARG A 54 12.26 -10.56 -7.00
N ASN A 55 12.66 -10.21 -8.22
CA ASN A 55 11.90 -9.36 -9.12
C ASN A 55 11.63 -10.06 -10.46
N THR A 56 10.61 -9.61 -11.16
CA THR A 56 10.24 -10.06 -12.51
C THR A 56 9.66 -8.91 -13.31
N VAL A 57 9.61 -9.06 -14.64
CA VAL A 57 8.84 -8.17 -15.51
C VAL A 57 7.58 -8.90 -15.96
N MET A 58 6.43 -8.29 -15.69
CA MET A 58 5.13 -8.76 -16.18
C MET A 58 4.59 -7.79 -17.21
N TYR A 59 3.86 -8.33 -18.18
CA TYR A 59 3.25 -7.56 -19.26
C TYR A 59 1.74 -7.64 -19.11
N ASP A 60 1.05 -6.53 -19.32
CA ASP A 60 -0.41 -6.52 -19.37
C ASP A 60 -0.95 -7.05 -20.70
N ASP A 61 -2.28 -7.05 -20.84
CA ASP A 61 -3.00 -7.52 -22.03
C ASP A 61 -2.62 -6.80 -23.34
N GLN A 62 -1.90 -5.68 -23.27
CA GLN A 62 -1.42 -4.91 -24.41
C GLN A 62 0.10 -4.93 -24.57
N GLY A 63 0.83 -5.59 -23.67
CA GLY A 63 2.29 -5.60 -23.69
C GLY A 63 2.94 -4.42 -22.96
N ASN A 64 2.24 -3.72 -22.07
CA ASN A 64 2.88 -2.73 -21.20
C ASN A 64 3.67 -3.42 -20.07
N PRO A 65 4.95 -3.07 -19.86
CA PRO A 65 5.77 -3.68 -18.82
C PRO A 65 5.51 -3.09 -17.43
N SER A 66 5.53 -3.97 -16.42
CA SER A 66 5.61 -3.63 -14.99
C SER A 66 6.70 -4.47 -14.32
N VAL A 67 7.60 -3.82 -13.58
CA VAL A 67 8.56 -4.48 -12.69
C VAL A 67 7.86 -4.82 -11.36
N MET A 68 7.86 -6.11 -11.02
CA MET A 68 7.13 -6.67 -9.89
C MET A 68 8.08 -7.32 -8.89
N VAL A 69 7.77 -7.23 -7.61
CA VAL A 69 8.41 -7.96 -6.52
C VAL A 69 7.64 -9.25 -6.26
N VAL A 70 8.37 -10.37 -6.20
CA VAL A 70 7.83 -11.69 -5.85
C VAL A 70 7.74 -11.79 -4.33
N PHE A 71 6.54 -11.76 -3.79
CA PHE A 71 6.28 -11.78 -2.34
C PHE A 71 5.67 -13.14 -1.93
N PRO A 72 6.45 -14.04 -1.31
CA PRO A 72 6.01 -15.39 -0.98
C PRO A 72 4.99 -15.39 0.17
N VAL A 73 4.18 -16.45 0.22
CA VAL A 73 3.21 -16.69 1.29
C VAL A 73 3.84 -16.65 2.69
N GLN A 74 3.14 -16.02 3.63
CA GLN A 74 3.51 -15.96 5.03
C GLN A 74 2.30 -16.26 5.91
N THR A 75 2.54 -16.92 7.04
CA THR A 75 1.54 -17.12 8.09
C THR A 75 1.41 -15.89 8.98
N LEU A 76 0.36 -15.84 9.81
CA LEU A 76 0.22 -14.81 10.85
C LEU A 76 1.41 -14.83 11.82
N ALA A 77 1.88 -16.01 12.23
CA ALA A 77 3.05 -16.16 13.09
C ALA A 77 4.35 -15.67 12.42
N ASP A 78 4.55 -15.94 11.13
CA ASP A 78 5.68 -15.43 10.37
C ASP A 78 5.73 -13.91 10.38
N LEU A 79 4.56 -13.27 10.41
CA LEU A 79 4.39 -11.82 10.43
C LEU A 79 4.29 -11.22 11.84
N GLY A 80 4.41 -12.04 12.89
CA GLY A 80 4.33 -11.59 14.28
C GLY A 80 2.92 -11.29 14.79
N VAL A 81 1.88 -11.72 14.07
CA VAL A 81 0.48 -11.61 14.51
C VAL A 81 0.11 -12.88 15.27
N GLY A 82 0.25 -12.85 16.60
CA GLY A 82 -0.05 -14.00 17.45
C GLY A 82 0.85 -15.21 17.12
N THR A 83 0.32 -16.42 17.35
CA THR A 83 1.04 -17.69 17.17
C THR A 83 0.44 -18.58 16.08
N SER A 84 -0.61 -18.11 15.42
CA SER A 84 -1.37 -18.89 14.43
C SER A 84 -0.56 -19.17 13.17
N GLN A 85 -0.56 -20.43 12.72
CA GLN A 85 0.04 -20.87 11.45
C GLN A 85 -0.91 -20.70 10.26
N LYS A 86 -2.08 -20.07 10.45
CA LYS A 86 -2.95 -19.72 9.33
C LYS A 86 -2.24 -18.72 8.42
N PHE A 87 -2.44 -18.86 7.11
CA PHE A 87 -1.94 -17.89 6.15
C PHE A 87 -2.54 -16.51 6.41
N HIS A 88 -1.74 -15.47 6.21
CA HIS A 88 -2.22 -14.10 6.26
C HIS A 88 -3.31 -13.87 5.19
N PRO A 89 -4.37 -13.08 5.47
CA PRO A 89 -5.48 -12.86 4.53
C PRO A 89 -5.08 -12.48 3.10
N ALA A 90 -3.97 -11.74 2.94
CA ALA A 90 -3.38 -11.39 1.64
C ALA A 90 -3.19 -12.57 0.68
N PHE A 91 -2.97 -13.77 1.22
CA PHE A 91 -2.66 -14.97 0.44
C PHE A 91 -3.88 -15.88 0.23
N THR A 92 -5.10 -15.41 0.50
CA THR A 92 -6.33 -16.16 0.22
C THR A 92 -7.23 -15.33 -0.69
N VAL A 93 -7.43 -15.79 -1.92
CA VAL A 93 -8.30 -15.14 -2.91
C VAL A 93 -9.34 -16.16 -3.35
N ASN A 94 -10.62 -15.81 -3.19
CA ASN A 94 -11.76 -16.67 -3.45
C ASN A 94 -11.60 -18.06 -2.80
N ASN A 95 -11.29 -18.07 -1.49
CA ASN A 95 -11.03 -19.27 -0.69
C ASN A 95 -9.85 -20.13 -1.16
N SER A 96 -9.03 -19.65 -2.09
CA SER A 96 -7.87 -20.37 -2.61
C SER A 96 -6.58 -19.72 -2.12
N THR A 97 -5.70 -20.52 -1.54
CA THR A 97 -4.37 -20.06 -1.14
C THR A 97 -3.52 -19.70 -2.36
N LYS A 98 -2.86 -18.55 -2.29
CA LYS A 98 -1.97 -18.00 -3.31
C LYS A 98 -0.54 -18.04 -2.76
N PRO A 99 0.34 -18.89 -3.32
CA PRO A 99 1.69 -19.07 -2.76
C PRO A 99 2.59 -17.85 -2.97
N ILE A 100 2.25 -16.98 -3.92
CA ILE A 100 3.03 -15.82 -4.33
C ILE A 100 2.06 -14.68 -4.67
N LEU A 101 2.38 -13.49 -4.20
CA LEU A 101 1.82 -12.23 -4.68
C LEU A 101 2.89 -11.49 -5.49
N HIS A 102 2.49 -10.83 -6.58
CA HIS A 102 3.37 -9.96 -7.34
C HIS A 102 2.99 -8.52 -7.06
N ILE A 103 3.86 -7.77 -6.39
CA ILE A 103 3.58 -6.40 -5.98
C ILE A 103 4.37 -5.44 -6.86
N SER A 104 3.75 -4.37 -7.37
CA SER A 104 4.50 -3.35 -8.10
C SER A 104 5.68 -2.85 -7.28
N LYS A 105 6.89 -2.99 -7.83
CA LYS A 105 8.11 -2.53 -7.17
C LYS A 105 8.11 -1.03 -6.93
N TYR A 106 7.44 -0.28 -7.80
CA TYR A 106 7.39 1.17 -7.80
C TYR A 106 5.94 1.68 -7.74
N GLN A 107 5.74 2.85 -7.13
CA GLN A 107 4.48 3.60 -7.26
C GLN A 107 4.14 3.73 -8.75
N ASN A 108 2.90 3.44 -9.12
CA ASN A 108 2.56 3.26 -10.53
C ASN A 108 2.38 4.60 -11.24
N ILE A 109 2.73 4.64 -12.51
CA ILE A 109 2.26 5.66 -13.44
C ILE A 109 0.98 5.22 -14.12
N THR A 110 0.29 6.17 -14.76
CA THR A 110 -0.81 5.88 -15.68
C THR A 110 -0.40 6.13 -17.12
N VAL A 111 -0.86 5.28 -18.04
CA VAL A 111 -0.85 5.52 -19.48
C VAL A 111 -2.26 5.33 -20.03
N GLY A 112 -2.56 5.96 -21.17
CA GLY A 112 -3.91 5.95 -21.75
C GLY A 112 -4.94 6.69 -20.90
N ALA A 113 -6.22 6.57 -21.28
CA ALA A 113 -7.34 7.22 -20.58
C ALA A 113 -8.64 6.43 -20.82
N GLY A 114 -9.62 6.58 -19.92
CA GLY A 114 -10.92 5.91 -20.06
C GLY A 114 -10.75 4.40 -20.18
N ALA A 115 -11.17 3.81 -21.31
CA ALA A 115 -11.08 2.37 -21.58
C ALA A 115 -9.65 1.85 -21.86
N THR A 116 -8.69 2.75 -22.08
CA THR A 116 -7.28 2.41 -22.31
C THR A 116 -6.38 2.78 -21.14
N LEU A 117 -6.96 3.20 -20.01
CA LEU A 117 -6.20 3.56 -18.81
C LEU A 117 -5.48 2.32 -18.24
N ARG A 118 -4.17 2.39 -18.06
CA ARG A 118 -3.36 1.28 -17.52
C ARG A 118 -2.38 1.79 -16.47
N ALA A 119 -2.18 1.01 -15.41
CA ALA A 119 -1.20 1.29 -14.37
C ALA A 119 0.12 0.56 -14.64
N LEU A 120 1.27 1.23 -14.59
CA LEU A 120 2.57 0.60 -14.87
C LEU A 120 3.55 0.84 -13.72
N SER A 121 4.32 -0.20 -13.37
CA SER A 121 5.40 -0.13 -12.38
C SER A 121 6.74 0.00 -13.09
N LEU A 122 7.22 1.23 -13.26
CA LEU A 122 8.47 1.54 -13.94
C LEU A 122 9.34 2.42 -13.05
N LYS A 123 10.66 2.20 -13.13
CA LYS A 123 11.65 2.98 -12.39
C LYS A 123 11.84 4.34 -13.07
N ARG A 124 12.17 5.36 -12.29
CA ARG A 124 12.50 6.73 -12.75
C ARG A 124 11.37 7.44 -13.49
N MET A 125 10.13 7.25 -13.03
CA MET A 125 8.96 7.94 -13.56
C MET A 125 8.36 8.88 -12.50
N ASP A 126 7.70 9.98 -12.90
CA ASP A 126 6.88 10.74 -11.95
C ASP A 126 5.67 9.87 -11.56
N PRO A 127 5.48 9.52 -10.28
CA PRO A 127 4.41 8.60 -9.91
C PRO A 127 3.05 9.18 -10.26
N GLY A 128 2.14 8.28 -10.66
CA GLY A 128 0.75 8.59 -10.90
C GLY A 128 0.16 9.30 -9.69
N ASN A 129 -0.59 10.36 -9.97
CA ASN A 129 -1.18 11.22 -8.96
C ASN A 129 -2.47 11.81 -9.52
N SER A 130 -3.15 12.62 -8.72
CA SER A 130 -4.37 13.30 -9.15
C SER A 130 -5.39 12.31 -9.74
N ILE A 131 -5.55 11.19 -9.04
CA ILE A 131 -6.45 10.10 -9.42
C ILE A 131 -7.34 9.73 -8.24
N ASN A 132 -8.62 9.52 -8.52
CA ASN A 132 -9.60 9.07 -7.52
C ASN A 132 -9.55 7.53 -7.40
N PHE A 133 -10.23 6.99 -6.38
CA PHE A 133 -10.18 5.56 -6.10
C PHE A 133 -10.69 4.71 -7.28
N ASP A 134 -11.84 5.08 -7.86
CA ASP A 134 -12.46 4.29 -8.91
C ASP A 134 -11.61 4.25 -10.19
N ASN A 135 -10.91 5.35 -10.52
CA ASN A 135 -9.97 5.39 -11.64
C ASN A 135 -8.67 4.62 -11.34
N ALA A 136 -8.19 4.63 -10.10
CA ALA A 136 -7.04 3.80 -9.70
C ALA A 136 -7.37 2.30 -9.81
N LEU A 137 -8.55 1.90 -9.35
CA LEU A 137 -9.09 0.55 -9.51
C LEU A 137 -9.22 0.18 -11.00
N LEU A 138 -9.78 1.09 -11.81
CA LEU A 138 -9.94 0.90 -13.25
C LEU A 138 -8.58 0.73 -13.96
N ALA A 139 -7.61 1.59 -13.67
CA ALA A 139 -6.28 1.55 -14.28
C ALA A 139 -5.57 0.21 -14.05
N CYS A 140 -5.75 -0.39 -12.86
CA CYS A 140 -5.18 -1.69 -12.55
C CYS A 140 -5.98 -2.82 -13.21
N LYS A 141 -7.31 -2.79 -13.10
CA LYS A 141 -8.21 -3.80 -13.66
C LYS A 141 -8.05 -3.96 -15.16
N GLN A 142 -7.91 -2.86 -15.89
CA GLN A 142 -7.85 -2.92 -17.34
C GLN A 142 -6.57 -3.58 -17.87
N LYS A 143 -5.52 -3.78 -17.04
CA LYS A 143 -4.33 -4.56 -17.42
C LYS A 143 -4.62 -6.04 -17.71
N GLY A 144 -5.81 -6.53 -17.35
CA GLY A 144 -6.26 -7.89 -17.62
C GLY A 144 -6.45 -8.72 -16.35
N ALA A 145 -6.86 -9.98 -16.53
CA ALA A 145 -7.14 -10.90 -15.42
C ALA A 145 -5.93 -11.04 -14.48
N GLY A 146 -6.22 -11.06 -13.17
CA GLY A 146 -5.20 -11.14 -12.11
C GLY A 146 -4.60 -9.81 -11.68
N TRP A 147 -4.65 -8.78 -12.54
CA TRP A 147 -4.21 -7.42 -12.17
C TRP A 147 -5.26 -6.67 -11.38
N HIS A 148 -4.85 -6.05 -10.29
CA HIS A 148 -5.75 -5.34 -9.36
C HIS A 148 -5.01 -4.16 -8.70
N LEU A 149 -5.80 -3.24 -8.14
CA LEU A 149 -5.26 -2.22 -7.24
C LEU A 149 -4.75 -2.93 -5.99
N MET A 150 -3.52 -2.63 -5.58
CA MET A 150 -2.92 -3.26 -4.40
C MET A 150 -3.88 -3.16 -3.21
N THR A 151 -4.08 -4.27 -2.51
CA THR A 151 -5.11 -4.36 -1.48
C THR A 151 -4.58 -3.96 -0.11
N ASN A 152 -5.49 -3.62 0.80
CA ASN A 152 -5.15 -3.39 2.20
C ASN A 152 -4.50 -4.64 2.84
N ALA A 153 -4.97 -5.83 2.48
CA ALA A 153 -4.40 -7.08 2.99
C ALA A 153 -2.94 -7.26 2.52
N GLU A 154 -2.66 -7.01 1.25
CA GLU A 154 -1.30 -7.02 0.69
C GLU A 154 -0.41 -5.99 1.37
N TRP A 155 -0.88 -4.75 1.50
CA TRP A 155 -0.14 -3.68 2.16
C TRP A 155 0.25 -4.08 3.59
N SER A 156 -0.71 -4.59 4.36
CA SER A 156 -0.44 -4.97 5.74
C SER A 156 0.49 -6.18 5.86
N ALA A 157 0.41 -7.16 4.94
CA ALA A 157 1.39 -8.25 4.91
C ALA A 157 2.82 -7.73 4.72
N ILE A 158 3.01 -6.76 3.82
CA ILE A 158 4.31 -6.12 3.58
C ILE A 158 4.76 -5.30 4.79
N ALA A 159 3.87 -4.49 5.37
CA ALA A 159 4.19 -3.67 6.54
C ALA A 159 4.62 -4.53 7.74
N LEU A 160 3.88 -5.61 8.02
CA LEU A 160 4.19 -6.56 9.08
C LEU A 160 5.48 -7.34 8.79
N SER A 161 5.71 -7.75 7.54
CA SER A 161 6.94 -8.45 7.14
C SER A 161 8.16 -7.55 7.34
N THR A 162 8.04 -6.27 6.98
CA THR A 162 9.07 -5.25 7.17
C THR A 162 9.40 -5.09 8.66
N LYS A 163 8.38 -4.88 9.49
CA LYS A 163 8.51 -4.77 10.95
C LYS A 163 9.13 -6.03 11.56
N LYS A 164 8.70 -7.22 11.13
CA LYS A 164 9.22 -8.50 11.64
C LYS A 164 10.71 -8.67 11.38
N GLN A 165 11.20 -8.15 10.25
CA GLN A 165 12.62 -8.15 9.91
C GLN A 165 13.43 -7.14 10.75
N GLY A 166 12.79 -6.38 11.63
CA GLY A 166 13.43 -5.33 12.43
C GLY A 166 13.77 -4.09 11.59
N PHE A 167 13.04 -3.87 10.49
CA PHE A 167 13.26 -2.76 9.58
C PHE A 167 11.98 -1.94 9.41
N MET A 168 12.14 -0.65 9.14
CA MET A 168 11.07 0.27 8.72
C MET A 168 11.66 1.12 7.60
N PRO A 169 11.04 1.18 6.41
CA PRO A 169 11.62 1.88 5.28
C PRO A 169 11.54 3.38 5.54
N ARG A 170 12.64 4.06 5.20
CA ARG A 170 12.65 5.51 5.07
C ARG A 170 12.04 5.91 3.73
N GLY A 171 11.97 7.19 3.45
CA GLY A 171 11.41 7.60 2.18
C GLY A 171 11.42 9.09 1.94
N ASN A 172 10.84 9.50 0.81
CA ASN A 172 10.55 10.90 0.55
C ASN A 172 9.39 11.34 1.47
N ASN A 173 9.66 11.60 2.74
CA ASN A 173 8.67 12.12 3.70
C ASN A 173 9.00 13.55 4.15
N SER A 174 10.06 14.16 3.59
CA SER A 174 10.48 15.53 3.85
C SER A 174 10.98 16.19 2.56
N TYR A 175 10.05 16.48 1.67
CA TYR A 175 10.23 17.31 0.47
C TYR A 175 11.46 16.94 -0.38
N GLY A 176 11.47 15.71 -0.91
CA GLY A 176 12.55 15.12 -1.71
C GLY A 176 13.57 14.33 -0.89
N THR A 177 13.46 14.34 0.45
CA THR A 177 14.41 13.72 1.38
C THR A 177 13.69 12.94 2.47
N ASP A 178 14.44 12.18 3.28
CA ASP A 178 13.92 11.58 4.50
C ASP A 178 14.15 12.51 5.71
N THR A 179 13.14 12.60 6.59
CA THR A 179 13.14 13.47 7.77
C THR A 179 14.20 13.08 8.81
N SER A 180 14.57 11.81 8.89
CA SER A 180 15.54 11.29 9.86
C SER A 180 16.95 11.27 9.28
N VAL A 181 17.08 11.18 7.96
CA VAL A 181 18.36 11.15 7.25
C VAL A 181 18.31 12.09 6.03
N ALA A 182 18.46 13.39 6.25
CA ALA A 182 18.34 14.41 5.20
C ALA A 182 19.38 14.32 4.05
N SER A 183 20.43 13.49 4.22
CA SER A 183 21.37 13.16 3.14
C SER A 183 20.81 12.15 2.14
N GLU A 184 19.78 11.39 2.50
CA GLU A 184 19.03 10.52 1.59
C GLU A 184 18.07 11.39 0.75
N LYS A 185 18.26 11.37 -0.57
CA LYS A 185 17.51 12.21 -1.50
C LYS A 185 17.08 11.42 -2.73
N GLY A 186 15.87 11.67 -3.20
CA GLY A 186 15.42 11.22 -4.52
C GLY A 186 15.72 12.25 -5.61
N ILE A 187 15.46 11.88 -6.86
CA ILE A 187 15.54 12.79 -8.01
C ILE A 187 14.19 13.49 -8.15
N ALA A 188 14.14 14.81 -7.99
CA ALA A 188 12.90 15.58 -8.08
C ALA A 188 12.18 15.35 -9.43
N SER A 189 10.86 15.13 -9.37
CA SER A 189 9.97 15.05 -10.53
C SER A 189 8.90 16.15 -10.53
N TYR A 190 8.64 16.74 -9.35
CA TYR A 190 7.66 17.80 -9.14
C TYR A 190 8.15 18.76 -8.05
N LEU A 191 7.88 20.05 -8.26
CA LEU A 191 8.07 21.08 -7.24
C LEU A 191 6.73 21.44 -6.64
N ASP A 192 6.60 21.23 -5.34
CA ASP A 192 5.45 21.68 -4.57
C ASP A 192 5.48 23.21 -4.51
N PRO A 193 4.49 23.93 -5.07
CA PRO A 193 4.51 25.39 -5.15
C PRO A 193 4.44 26.06 -3.78
N THR A 194 3.99 25.36 -2.73
CA THR A 194 3.89 25.90 -1.38
C THR A 194 4.22 24.77 -0.40
N PRO A 195 5.51 24.56 -0.08
CA PRO A 195 6.47 25.62 0.26
C PRO A 195 7.59 25.90 -0.76
N ALA A 196 7.38 25.69 -2.07
CA ALA A 196 8.41 25.83 -3.11
C ALA A 196 9.61 24.88 -2.92
N LYS A 197 9.32 23.61 -2.57
CA LYS A 197 10.32 22.56 -2.37
C LYS A 197 10.07 21.40 -3.33
N THR A 198 11.01 20.45 -3.39
CA THR A 198 10.75 19.18 -4.07
C THR A 198 9.54 18.52 -3.43
N GLY A 199 8.51 18.22 -4.21
CA GLY A 199 7.37 17.44 -3.75
C GLY A 199 7.62 15.97 -4.04
N ARG A 200 7.21 15.52 -5.23
CA ARG A 200 7.46 14.16 -5.71
C ARG A 200 8.88 13.99 -6.22
N VAL A 201 9.38 12.78 -6.06
CA VAL A 201 10.59 12.29 -6.69
C VAL A 201 10.25 11.17 -7.66
N LEU A 202 11.12 10.96 -8.64
CA LEU A 202 11.01 9.85 -9.57
C LEU A 202 10.99 8.52 -8.79
N THR A 203 10.11 7.62 -9.20
CA THR A 203 9.92 6.30 -8.59
C THR A 203 11.23 5.53 -8.45
N GLY A 204 11.52 5.03 -7.24
CA GLY A 204 12.71 4.24 -6.96
C GLY A 204 14.04 4.97 -7.15
N SER A 205 14.03 6.31 -7.14
CA SER A 205 15.25 7.13 -7.27
C SER A 205 16.00 7.34 -5.96
N GLY A 206 15.34 7.09 -4.82
CA GLY A 206 15.97 7.12 -3.51
C GLY A 206 16.91 5.95 -3.22
N PRO A 207 17.65 6.00 -2.10
CA PRO A 207 18.53 4.92 -1.68
C PRO A 207 17.76 3.64 -1.33
N ILE A 208 18.49 2.53 -1.21
CA ILE A 208 17.94 1.19 -0.84
C ILE A 208 17.23 1.17 0.51
N SER A 209 17.51 2.11 1.40
CA SER A 209 16.80 2.28 2.66
C SER A 209 15.34 2.71 2.49
N TRP A 210 14.96 3.13 1.28
CA TRP A 210 13.58 3.44 0.91
C TRP A 210 12.84 2.23 0.31
N ALA A 211 13.52 1.09 0.18
CA ALA A 211 12.91 -0.18 -0.14
C ALA A 211 12.49 -0.91 1.13
N HIS A 212 11.34 -1.59 1.12
CA HIS A 212 10.70 -2.20 2.30
C HIS A 212 11.57 -3.21 3.08
N ASP A 213 12.59 -3.78 2.45
CA ASP A 213 13.47 -4.80 3.05
C ASP A 213 14.94 -4.35 3.10
N GLY A 214 15.21 -3.08 2.78
CA GLY A 214 16.57 -2.53 2.73
C GLY A 214 17.45 -3.09 1.61
N SER A 215 16.90 -3.83 0.65
CA SER A 215 17.62 -4.41 -0.49
C SER A 215 17.27 -3.72 -1.82
N PRO A 216 18.12 -3.83 -2.86
CA PRO A 216 17.83 -3.29 -4.20
C PRO A 216 16.58 -3.89 -4.86
N PHE A 217 16.07 -5.01 -4.33
CA PHE A 217 14.98 -5.79 -4.89
C PHE A 217 13.65 -5.55 -4.16
N GLY A 218 13.68 -4.81 -3.05
CA GLY A 218 12.49 -4.52 -2.28
C GLY A 218 11.52 -3.59 -3.01
N ILE A 219 10.31 -3.52 -2.48
CA ILE A 219 9.27 -2.58 -2.88
C ILE A 219 9.66 -1.18 -2.41
N TYR A 220 9.76 -0.22 -3.33
CA TYR A 220 10.18 1.15 -3.03
C TYR A 220 9.00 2.06 -2.71
N ASP A 221 9.33 3.16 -2.00
CA ASP A 221 8.49 4.33 -1.82
C ASP A 221 7.17 4.02 -1.08
N LEU A 222 7.17 3.05 -0.16
CA LEU A 222 6.03 2.78 0.73
C LEU A 222 5.94 3.79 1.90
N ASN A 223 7.03 4.51 2.17
CA ASN A 223 7.07 5.64 3.09
C ASN A 223 7.18 6.92 2.26
N GLY A 224 6.11 7.71 2.21
CA GLY A 224 6.12 8.99 1.52
C GLY A 224 6.12 8.91 -0.01
N ASN A 225 6.68 9.94 -0.63
CA ASN A 225 6.52 10.35 -2.01
C ASN A 225 5.06 10.74 -2.28
N VAL A 226 4.19 9.80 -2.61
CA VAL A 226 2.74 10.01 -2.66
C VAL A 226 2.02 9.03 -1.75
N TRP A 227 0.88 9.47 -1.22
CA TRP A 227 -0.11 8.57 -0.65
C TRP A 227 -0.55 7.55 -1.67
N GLU A 228 -0.98 6.38 -1.22
CA GLU A 228 -1.50 5.36 -2.11
C GLU A 228 -2.91 4.92 -1.74
N TRP A 229 -3.81 4.99 -2.71
CA TRP A 229 -5.06 4.24 -2.66
C TRP A 229 -4.77 2.75 -2.52
N VAL A 230 -5.48 2.07 -1.63
CA VAL A 230 -5.48 0.60 -1.53
C VAL A 230 -6.91 0.06 -1.58
N GLY A 231 -7.10 -1.08 -2.22
CA GLY A 231 -8.41 -1.74 -2.34
C GLY A 231 -8.80 -2.57 -1.11
N GLY A 232 -10.07 -2.96 -1.03
CA GLY A 232 -10.56 -3.99 -0.09
C GLY A 232 -10.81 -3.54 1.35
N LEU A 233 -10.72 -2.23 1.64
CA LEU A 233 -11.07 -1.64 2.94
C LEU A 233 -11.86 -0.35 2.71
N ARG A 234 -12.86 -0.11 3.56
CA ARG A 234 -13.51 1.19 3.72
C ARG A 234 -14.03 1.38 5.15
N LEU A 235 -14.37 2.62 5.49
CA LEU A 235 -15.33 2.92 6.55
C LEU A 235 -16.66 3.32 5.94
N ASN A 236 -17.75 2.97 6.60
CA ASN A 236 -19.06 3.53 6.34
C ASN A 236 -19.71 3.93 7.66
N ASN A 237 -19.82 5.24 7.91
CA ASN A 237 -20.24 5.79 9.21
C ASN A 237 -19.44 5.19 10.39
N GLY A 238 -18.13 5.07 10.22
CA GLY A 238 -17.22 4.53 11.23
C GLY A 238 -17.18 3.01 11.33
N GLU A 239 -18.14 2.27 10.76
CA GLU A 239 -18.08 0.81 10.68
C GLU A 239 -16.94 0.37 9.76
N ILE A 240 -16.08 -0.52 10.25
CA ILE A 240 -14.98 -1.09 9.49
C ILE A 240 -15.52 -2.15 8.55
N GLN A 241 -15.30 -1.97 7.25
CA GLN A 241 -15.78 -2.88 6.22
C GLN A 241 -14.65 -3.32 5.30
N ILE A 242 -14.60 -4.62 5.03
CA ILE A 242 -13.58 -5.25 4.20
C ILE A 242 -14.21 -6.16 3.15
N LEU A 243 -13.48 -6.47 2.09
CA LEU A 243 -13.77 -7.68 1.30
C LEU A 243 -13.17 -8.88 2.03
N VAL A 244 -13.85 -10.03 1.95
CA VAL A 244 -13.40 -11.28 2.60
C VAL A 244 -11.99 -11.63 2.13
N ASP A 245 -11.10 -11.95 3.07
CA ASP A 245 -9.69 -12.25 2.83
C ASP A 245 -9.01 -11.23 1.90
N ASN A 246 -8.47 -11.69 0.76
CA ASN A 246 -7.95 -10.84 -0.31
C ASN A 246 -8.81 -10.92 -1.58
N ASN A 247 -10.13 -11.09 -1.44
CA ASN A 247 -11.03 -11.10 -2.61
C ASN A 247 -11.00 -9.78 -3.39
N ALA A 248 -10.54 -8.68 -2.79
CA ALA A 248 -10.28 -7.43 -3.50
C ALA A 248 -9.23 -7.55 -4.62
N ALA A 249 -8.41 -8.61 -4.62
CA ALA A 249 -7.45 -8.93 -5.67
C ALA A 249 -8.08 -9.61 -6.90
N ASP A 250 -9.30 -10.12 -6.78
CA ASP A 250 -10.12 -10.51 -7.92
C ASP A 250 -10.77 -9.26 -8.51
N ASN A 251 -10.27 -8.81 -9.67
CA ASN A 251 -10.73 -7.59 -10.32
C ASN A 251 -12.17 -7.65 -10.88
N THR A 252 -12.85 -8.79 -10.75
CA THR A 252 -14.29 -8.91 -11.01
C THR A 252 -15.14 -8.55 -9.79
N LYS A 253 -14.55 -8.50 -8.59
CA LYS A 253 -15.24 -8.17 -7.33
C LYS A 253 -15.53 -6.67 -7.24
N ASP A 254 -16.78 -6.34 -6.95
CA ASP A 254 -17.24 -4.97 -6.88
C ASP A 254 -16.78 -4.28 -5.58
N GLN A 255 -16.18 -3.10 -5.70
CA GLN A 255 -15.77 -2.24 -4.59
C GLN A 255 -16.53 -0.89 -4.62
N SER A 256 -17.62 -0.82 -5.39
CA SER A 256 -18.54 0.32 -5.38
C SER A 256 -19.19 0.52 -4.02
N ALA A 257 -19.79 1.70 -3.82
CA ALA A 257 -20.45 2.04 -2.56
C ALA A 257 -21.63 1.10 -2.27
N ALA A 258 -22.30 0.62 -3.32
CA ALA A 258 -23.46 -0.25 -3.29
C ALA A 258 -23.11 -1.76 -3.32
N SER A 259 -21.82 -2.11 -3.34
CA SER A 259 -21.39 -3.50 -3.44
C SER A 259 -21.88 -4.35 -2.27
N ALA A 260 -22.35 -5.56 -2.58
CA ALA A 260 -22.72 -6.58 -1.59
C ALA A 260 -21.51 -7.39 -1.07
N GLU A 261 -20.31 -7.16 -1.63
CA GLU A 261 -19.08 -7.87 -1.24
C GLU A 261 -18.53 -7.39 0.11
N TRP A 262 -18.90 -6.18 0.56
CA TRP A 262 -18.47 -5.63 1.83
C TRP A 262 -19.01 -6.42 3.02
N LYS A 263 -18.12 -6.74 3.97
CA LYS A 263 -18.43 -7.40 5.24
C LYS A 263 -17.90 -6.57 6.41
N ALA A 264 -18.62 -6.60 7.52
CA ALA A 264 -18.19 -6.03 8.79
C ALA A 264 -17.51 -7.11 9.65
N ILE A 265 -16.71 -6.69 10.63
CA ILE A 265 -15.89 -7.58 11.46
C ILE A 265 -16.46 -7.60 12.88
N LEU A 266 -16.65 -8.78 13.48
CA LEU A 266 -16.98 -8.94 14.90
C LEU A 266 -15.72 -9.11 15.76
N GLN A 267 -15.87 -9.00 17.07
CA GLN A 267 -14.77 -9.13 18.05
C GLN A 267 -14.12 -10.52 18.07
N ASP A 268 -14.82 -11.55 17.62
CA ASP A 268 -14.28 -12.90 17.43
C ASP A 268 -13.54 -13.09 16.09
N GLY A 269 -13.52 -12.04 15.25
CA GLY A 269 -12.91 -12.03 13.92
C GLY A 269 -13.80 -12.58 12.82
N SER A 270 -15.04 -12.99 13.11
CA SER A 270 -15.99 -13.43 12.09
C SER A 270 -16.47 -12.27 11.23
N LEU A 271 -16.80 -12.58 9.98
CA LEU A 271 -17.27 -11.62 8.99
C LEU A 271 -18.79 -11.72 8.83
N VAL A 272 -19.48 -10.60 9.01
CA VAL A 272 -20.95 -10.53 9.05
C VAL A 272 -21.50 -9.48 8.07
N ALA A 273 -22.82 -9.44 7.94
CA ALA A 273 -23.50 -8.41 7.17
C ALA A 273 -23.28 -7.02 7.78
N LEU A 274 -23.31 -5.99 6.93
CA LEU A 274 -23.15 -4.60 7.33
C LEU A 274 -24.25 -4.19 8.32
N GLY A 275 -23.92 -3.35 9.30
CA GLY A 275 -24.87 -2.87 10.30
C GLY A 275 -25.32 -3.91 11.32
N THR A 276 -24.70 -5.10 11.34
CA THR A 276 -24.89 -6.07 12.43
C THR A 276 -24.45 -5.43 13.75
N ASP A 277 -25.17 -5.73 14.83
CA ASP A 277 -24.81 -5.23 16.16
C ASP A 277 -23.39 -5.64 16.55
N SER A 278 -22.72 -4.75 17.29
CA SER A 278 -21.39 -4.98 17.86
C SER A 278 -20.26 -5.26 16.86
N THR A 279 -20.43 -4.92 15.57
CA THR A 279 -19.32 -4.87 14.61
C THR A 279 -18.27 -3.84 15.02
N LEU A 280 -17.00 -4.07 14.68
CA LEU A 280 -15.90 -3.17 14.95
C LEU A 280 -16.06 -1.84 14.20
N LYS A 281 -15.83 -0.74 14.91
CA LYS A 281 -15.95 0.63 14.43
C LYS A 281 -14.80 1.47 14.96
N TYR A 282 -14.48 2.57 14.28
CA TYR A 282 -13.69 3.63 14.88
C TYR A 282 -14.60 4.72 15.42
N ASP A 283 -14.38 5.11 16.67
CA ASP A 283 -15.15 6.16 17.33
C ASP A 283 -14.24 7.09 18.13
N TYR A 284 -14.79 8.24 18.51
CA TYR A 284 -14.15 9.15 19.44
C TYR A 284 -14.52 8.77 20.88
N THR A 285 -13.61 9.00 21.83
CA THR A 285 -13.88 8.77 23.27
C THR A 285 -14.64 9.93 23.92
N ALA A 286 -14.81 11.03 23.19
CA ALA A 286 -15.57 12.22 23.57
C ALA A 286 -16.09 12.93 22.30
N ALA A 287 -16.88 13.99 22.46
CA ALA A 287 -17.40 14.77 21.35
C ALA A 287 -16.28 15.15 20.35
N PRO A 288 -16.45 14.91 19.03
CA PRO A 288 -15.39 15.11 18.05
C PRO A 288 -14.95 16.57 17.94
N THR A 289 -13.64 16.81 17.96
CA THR A 289 -13.01 18.11 17.70
C THR A 289 -12.03 17.99 16.53
N ALA A 290 -11.61 19.13 15.97
CA ALA A 290 -10.59 19.14 14.92
C ALA A 290 -9.28 18.49 15.42
N ASN A 291 -8.76 17.53 14.65
CA ASN A 291 -7.53 16.79 14.96
C ASN A 291 -7.53 16.12 16.36
N SER A 292 -8.62 15.43 16.71
CA SER A 292 -8.77 14.81 18.04
C SER A 292 -7.93 13.53 18.17
N ALA A 293 -7.07 13.48 19.18
CA ALA A 293 -6.36 12.26 19.58
C ALA A 293 -7.19 11.32 20.47
N SER A 294 -8.38 11.78 20.88
CA SER A 294 -9.33 11.05 21.72
C SER A 294 -10.15 10.09 20.88
N ILE A 295 -9.49 9.04 20.38
CA ILE A 295 -10.07 8.03 19.48
C ILE A 295 -9.72 6.60 19.87
N GLU A 296 -10.61 5.68 19.53
CA GLU A 296 -10.52 4.26 19.88
C GLU A 296 -11.18 3.33 18.84
N LEU A 297 -10.85 2.04 18.95
CA LEU A 297 -11.63 0.97 18.34
C LEU A 297 -12.80 0.60 19.27
N ALA A 298 -14.03 0.66 18.77
CA ALA A 298 -15.25 0.42 19.51
C ALA A 298 -16.16 -0.59 18.79
N THR A 299 -17.30 -0.91 19.40
CA THR A 299 -18.34 -1.76 18.81
C THR A 299 -19.64 -1.01 18.50
N SER A 300 -19.70 0.28 18.87
CA SER A 300 -20.81 1.21 18.63
C SER A 300 -20.24 2.60 18.32
N ILE A 301 -21.05 3.45 17.69
CA ILE A 301 -20.74 4.87 17.54
C ILE A 301 -21.55 5.62 18.60
N VAL A 302 -20.85 6.19 19.58
CA VAL A 302 -21.40 7.08 20.61
C VAL A 302 -21.14 8.54 20.21
N ASN A 303 -19.97 8.83 19.65
CA ASN A 303 -19.52 10.19 19.31
C ASN A 303 -19.45 10.38 17.79
N ALA A 304 -20.62 10.36 17.14
CA ALA A 304 -20.73 10.56 15.70
C ALA A 304 -20.35 11.98 15.28
N GLN A 305 -19.62 12.10 14.17
CA GLN A 305 -19.42 13.38 13.50
C GLN A 305 -20.68 13.80 12.74
N VAL A 306 -20.95 15.11 12.78
CA VAL A 306 -22.05 15.73 12.01
C VAL A 306 -21.59 16.27 10.65
N ASP A 307 -20.30 16.53 10.49
CA ASP A 307 -19.68 17.06 9.28
C ASP A 307 -18.21 16.60 9.14
N ASP A 308 -17.53 17.10 8.11
CA ASP A 308 -16.13 16.77 7.80
C ASP A 308 -15.13 17.71 8.50
N THR A 309 -15.57 18.58 9.40
CA THR A 309 -14.65 19.49 10.13
C THR A 309 -13.73 18.71 11.08
N PRO A 310 -14.23 17.81 11.95
CA PRO A 310 -13.39 16.95 12.77
C PRO A 310 -12.72 15.82 11.97
N TYR A 311 -11.62 15.31 12.52
CA TYR A 311 -11.04 14.02 12.17
C TYR A 311 -10.25 13.49 13.36
N GLY A 312 -10.26 12.17 13.53
CA GLY A 312 -9.45 11.48 14.52
C GLY A 312 -8.00 11.38 14.05
N SER A 313 -7.05 11.52 14.97
CA SER A 313 -5.63 11.49 14.62
C SER A 313 -4.77 11.10 15.82
N LYS A 314 -4.02 9.99 15.73
CA LYS A 314 -3.01 9.60 16.71
C LYS A 314 -1.94 8.71 16.08
N ALA A 315 -0.83 8.48 16.77
CA ALA A 315 0.11 7.43 16.36
C ALA A 315 -0.62 6.07 16.33
N PHE A 316 -0.40 5.28 15.29
CA PHE A 316 -1.03 3.97 15.09
C PHE A 316 -0.77 3.03 16.27
N GLU A 317 0.46 3.00 16.78
CA GLU A 317 0.85 2.24 17.99
C GLU A 317 0.15 2.67 19.28
N ALA A 318 -0.46 3.86 19.32
CA ALA A 318 -1.18 4.39 20.47
C ALA A 318 -2.70 4.20 20.37
N LEU A 319 -3.18 3.52 19.32
CA LEU A 319 -4.60 3.19 19.18
C LEU A 319 -5.00 2.17 20.25
N THR A 320 -6.06 2.48 20.98
CA THR A 320 -6.61 1.64 22.05
C THR A 320 -8.00 1.16 21.65
N ALA A 321 -8.45 0.06 22.26
CA ALA A 321 -9.83 -0.39 22.16
C ALA A 321 -10.63 0.11 23.36
N HIS A 322 -11.93 0.34 23.15
CA HIS A 322 -12.88 0.65 24.22
C HIS A 322 -12.85 -0.44 25.30
N ALA A 323 -13.13 -0.08 26.55
CA ALA A 323 -13.10 -1.02 27.66
C ALA A 323 -14.03 -2.22 27.38
N GLY A 324 -13.48 -3.43 27.47
CA GLY A 324 -14.22 -4.68 27.20
C GLY A 324 -14.26 -5.11 25.74
N VAL A 325 -13.73 -4.31 24.80
CA VAL A 325 -13.61 -4.71 23.39
C VAL A 325 -12.41 -5.63 23.19
N THR A 326 -12.66 -6.82 22.65
CA THR A 326 -11.61 -7.74 22.22
C THR A 326 -11.22 -7.47 20.77
N VAL A 327 -9.93 -7.23 20.54
CA VAL A 327 -9.39 -7.00 19.19
C VAL A 327 -9.01 -8.33 18.56
N PRO A 328 -9.68 -8.77 17.48
CA PRO A 328 -9.36 -10.03 16.82
C PRO A 328 -8.07 -9.93 16.01
N ASP A 329 -7.41 -11.08 15.79
CA ASP A 329 -6.18 -11.15 14.99
C ASP A 329 -6.35 -10.65 13.56
N ILE A 330 -7.55 -10.74 12.97
CA ILE A 330 -7.81 -10.20 11.63
C ILE A 330 -7.66 -8.67 11.58
N ALA A 331 -8.05 -7.94 12.64
CA ALA A 331 -7.88 -6.50 12.69
C ALA A 331 -6.39 -6.11 12.72
N LYS A 332 -5.58 -6.90 13.45
CA LYS A 332 -4.12 -6.73 13.50
C LYS A 332 -3.45 -7.11 12.19
N ALA A 333 -3.82 -8.24 11.61
CA ALA A 333 -3.33 -8.71 10.31
C ALA A 333 -3.59 -7.68 9.21
N LEU A 334 -4.76 -7.05 9.21
CA LEU A 334 -5.13 -6.03 8.23
C LEU A 334 -4.60 -4.62 8.55
N GLY A 335 -3.71 -4.47 9.56
CA GLY A 335 -3.15 -3.18 9.95
C GLY A 335 -4.22 -2.16 10.37
N LEU A 336 -5.30 -2.65 10.98
CA LEU A 336 -6.41 -1.84 11.51
C LEU A 336 -6.25 -1.60 13.02
N PHE A 337 -5.36 -2.35 13.67
CA PHE A 337 -4.99 -2.20 15.06
C PHE A 337 -3.52 -2.62 15.25
N PRO A 338 -2.74 -1.95 16.12
CA PRO A 338 -1.34 -2.31 16.33
C PRO A 338 -1.17 -3.70 16.96
N ILE A 339 -0.10 -4.42 16.58
CA ILE A 339 0.23 -5.73 17.17
C ILE A 339 0.98 -5.62 18.51
N ASP A 340 1.59 -4.46 18.76
CA ASP A 340 2.41 -4.09 19.90
C ASP A 340 2.57 -2.55 19.98
N SER A 341 3.40 -2.04 20.88
CA SER A 341 3.60 -0.61 21.09
C SER A 341 4.69 0.04 20.21
N ALA A 342 5.08 -0.57 19.07
CA ALA A 342 6.20 -0.07 18.25
C ALA A 342 5.94 -0.19 16.74
N HIS A 343 5.40 0.86 16.12
CA HIS A 343 5.05 0.91 14.69
C HIS A 343 5.67 2.14 13.99
N GLY A 344 6.77 2.66 14.52
CA GLY A 344 7.54 3.72 13.89
C GLY A 344 7.02 5.13 14.14
N GLY A 345 5.97 5.29 14.95
CA GLY A 345 5.29 6.58 15.13
C GLY A 345 4.38 6.96 13.96
N ASP A 346 4.17 6.05 12.99
CA ASP A 346 3.28 6.25 11.85
C ASP A 346 1.87 6.64 12.32
N LEU A 347 1.22 7.53 11.59
CA LEU A 347 -0.04 8.12 12.04
C LEU A 347 -1.25 7.25 11.66
N PHE A 348 -2.35 7.39 12.38
CA PHE A 348 -3.65 6.80 12.06
C PHE A 348 -4.71 7.88 12.14
N GLN A 349 -5.53 7.98 11.08
CA GLN A 349 -6.58 8.98 10.98
C GLN A 349 -7.87 8.38 10.43
N PHE A 350 -9.01 8.84 10.94
CA PHE A 350 -10.31 8.50 10.37
C PHE A 350 -11.35 9.60 10.55
N ARG A 351 -12.43 9.48 9.77
CA ARG A 351 -13.73 10.08 10.06
C ARG A 351 -14.81 8.99 10.20
N ASN A 352 -15.71 9.13 11.16
CA ASN A 352 -16.81 8.17 11.40
C ASN A 352 -18.15 8.58 10.78
N ASN A 353 -18.15 9.48 9.80
CA ASN A 353 -19.33 9.86 9.01
C ASN A 353 -19.12 9.52 7.53
N GLY A 354 -20.16 9.07 6.84
CA GLY A 354 -20.13 8.77 5.41
C GLY A 354 -19.18 7.63 5.03
N GLU A 355 -18.95 7.48 3.72
CA GLU A 355 -18.02 6.50 3.17
C GLU A 355 -16.60 7.07 3.08
N ARG A 356 -15.62 6.37 3.66
CA ARG A 356 -14.21 6.74 3.66
C ARG A 356 -13.35 5.61 3.13
N LEU A 357 -12.42 5.93 2.22
CA LEU A 357 -11.51 4.94 1.64
C LEU A 357 -10.06 5.20 2.06
N PRO A 358 -9.23 4.14 2.10
CA PRO A 358 -7.91 4.18 2.71
C PRO A 358 -6.85 4.84 1.82
N TYR A 359 -6.05 5.70 2.43
CA TYR A 359 -4.71 6.05 1.95
C TYR A 359 -3.66 5.41 2.83
N ARG A 360 -2.55 4.96 2.22
CA ARG A 360 -1.41 4.44 2.96
C ARG A 360 -0.07 5.06 2.60
N GLY A 361 0.87 5.00 3.53
CA GLY A 361 2.29 5.29 3.32
C GLY A 361 2.76 6.70 3.65
N GLY A 362 1.89 7.71 3.54
CA GLY A 362 2.29 9.11 3.63
C GLY A 362 2.64 9.73 2.28
N ASN A 363 2.82 11.05 2.23
CA ASN A 363 3.42 11.75 1.09
C ASN A 363 4.67 12.54 1.53
N TRP A 364 5.28 13.26 0.59
CA TRP A 364 6.49 14.08 0.80
C TRP A 364 6.45 15.09 1.96
N GLY A 365 5.27 15.46 2.47
CA GLY A 365 5.11 16.51 3.48
C GLY A 365 4.83 16.01 4.90
N TYR A 366 4.74 14.69 5.15
CA TYR A 366 4.25 14.16 6.43
C TYR A 366 5.33 13.88 7.48
N GLY A 367 6.61 14.04 7.15
CA GLY A 367 7.72 13.86 8.09
C GLY A 367 7.69 12.49 8.76
N SER A 368 7.89 12.47 10.08
CA SER A 368 7.93 11.23 10.88
C SER A 368 6.58 10.54 11.02
N ASN A 369 5.48 11.14 10.55
CA ASN A 369 4.17 10.50 10.55
C ASN A 369 4.02 9.50 9.39
N ALA A 370 4.88 9.58 8.37
CA ALA A 370 4.87 8.73 7.20
C ALA A 370 5.62 7.41 7.42
N GLY A 371 5.04 6.34 6.87
CA GLY A 371 5.55 4.98 6.99
C GLY A 371 4.52 3.94 6.63
N VAL A 372 4.94 2.67 6.68
CA VAL A 372 4.16 1.51 6.21
C VAL A 372 2.89 1.24 7.03
N PHE A 373 2.77 1.77 8.25
CA PHE A 373 1.56 1.71 9.06
C PHE A 373 0.72 3.00 9.01
N TYR A 374 1.13 4.03 8.26
CA TYR A 374 0.30 5.22 8.12
C TYR A 374 -0.97 4.87 7.34
N LEU A 375 -2.12 4.95 8.01
CA LEU A 375 -3.46 4.76 7.45
C LEU A 375 -4.33 6.03 7.63
N ILE A 376 -4.91 6.52 6.54
CA ILE A 376 -5.93 7.58 6.55
C ILE A 376 -7.25 7.03 6.02
N LEU A 377 -8.33 7.23 6.78
CA LEU A 377 -9.72 6.94 6.43
C LEU A 377 -10.60 8.20 6.60
N ASN A 378 -10.14 9.33 6.07
CA ASN A 378 -10.81 10.64 6.20
C ASN A 378 -11.60 11.06 4.96
N ASN A 379 -11.29 10.48 3.81
CA ASN A 379 -11.64 11.06 2.52
C ASN A 379 -12.55 10.13 1.71
N PRO A 380 -13.50 10.69 0.94
CA PRO A 380 -14.36 9.91 0.06
C PRO A 380 -13.60 9.40 -1.17
N ARG A 381 -14.18 8.41 -1.85
CA ARG A 381 -13.62 7.80 -3.09
C ARG A 381 -13.28 8.81 -4.19
N SER A 382 -13.96 9.95 -4.21
CA SER A 382 -13.84 10.99 -5.24
C SER A 382 -12.63 11.89 -5.06
N ASN A 383 -11.90 11.79 -3.95
CA ASN A 383 -10.78 12.69 -3.69
C ASN A 383 -9.64 12.51 -4.68
N VAL A 384 -9.02 13.64 -5.01
CA VAL A 384 -7.96 13.76 -6.00
C VAL A 384 -6.93 14.75 -5.45
N TYR A 385 -5.68 14.32 -5.32
CA TYR A 385 -4.59 15.20 -4.91
C TYR A 385 -3.34 14.95 -5.75
N THR A 386 -2.53 16.00 -5.92
CA THR A 386 -1.18 15.90 -6.52
C THR A 386 -0.23 15.01 -5.72
N SER A 387 -0.60 14.70 -4.48
CA SER A 387 0.12 13.85 -3.53
C SER A 387 -0.54 12.50 -3.28
N LEU A 388 -1.50 12.10 -4.11
CA LEU A 388 -2.25 10.86 -3.98
C LEU A 388 -2.21 10.07 -5.27
N GLY A 389 -1.51 8.94 -5.22
CA GLY A 389 -1.35 7.94 -6.26
C GLY A 389 -1.84 6.57 -5.81
N PHE A 390 -1.18 5.53 -6.32
CA PHE A 390 -1.52 4.13 -6.09
C PHE A 390 -0.43 3.22 -6.69
N ARG A 391 -0.55 1.92 -6.42
CA ARG A 391 0.16 0.88 -7.17
C ARG A 391 -0.70 -0.34 -7.44
N SER A 392 -0.39 -1.05 -8.52
CA SER A 392 -1.04 -2.31 -8.88
C SER A 392 -0.31 -3.50 -8.25
N ALA A 393 -1.03 -4.61 -8.13
CA ALA A 393 -0.51 -5.92 -7.81
C ALA A 393 -1.09 -6.96 -8.77
N PHE A 394 -0.56 -8.17 -8.72
CA PHE A 394 -0.99 -9.29 -9.54
C PHE A 394 -0.99 -10.60 -8.74
N VAL A 395 -2.08 -11.36 -8.89
CA VAL A 395 -2.24 -12.70 -8.34
C VAL A 395 -3.21 -13.50 -9.20
N LEU A 396 -2.96 -14.80 -9.38
CA LEU A 396 -3.89 -15.74 -10.02
C LEU A 396 -3.96 -17.05 -9.27
#